data_AF-A0ABD1E4A0-F1
#
_entry.id   AF-A0ABD1E4A0-F1
#
_cell.length_a   1.000
_cell.length_b   1.000
_cell.length_c   1.000
_cell.angle_alpha   90.00
_cell.angle_beta   90.00
_cell.angle_gamma   90.00
#
_symmetry.space_group_name_H-M   'P 1'
#
loop_
_entity.id
_entity.type
_entity.pdbx_description
1 polymer ?
#
loop_
_entity_poly.entity_id
_entity_poly.type
_entity_poly.pdbx_seq_one_letter_code
_entity_poly.pdbx_strand_id
1 'polypeptide(L)'
;MDKVLLLIKQFDAEEEEEEEELLVLLATNFMRSKPQEIFCKREDEGFQNMLIKRHLLQDGKIFKRFFRLNIEQFNFVLGLIESDIKKHSCGLIEKPINPEEKLGITLR
;
A
#
# COMPACT_ATOMS: atom_id res chain seq x y z
N MET A 1 -49.20 18.63 -22.35
CA MET A 1 -47.90 18.83 -21.67
C MET A 1 -47.53 17.66 -20.76
N ASP A 2 -48.49 16.97 -20.13
CA ASP A 2 -48.20 15.94 -19.13
C ASP A 2 -47.53 14.66 -19.65
N LYS A 3 -47.83 14.24 -20.88
CA LYS A 3 -47.23 13.01 -21.46
C LYS A 3 -45.73 13.13 -21.73
N VAL A 4 -45.24 14.33 -22.07
CA VAL A 4 -43.82 14.57 -22.32
C VAL A 4 -43.04 14.56 -21.01
N LEU A 5 -43.60 15.13 -19.94
CA LEU A 5 -43.03 15.06 -18.60
C LEU A 5 -42.99 13.63 -18.05
N LEU A 6 -43.98 12.80 -18.40
CA LEU A 6 -43.99 11.38 -18.02
C LEU A 6 -42.88 10.59 -18.71
N LEU A 7 -42.66 10.84 -20.00
CA LEU A 7 -41.59 10.22 -20.78
C LEU A 7 -40.20 10.63 -20.27
N ILE A 8 -39.98 11.91 -19.96
CA ILE A 8 -38.70 12.38 -19.39
C ILE A 8 -38.42 11.65 -18.07
N LYS A 9 -39.41 11.57 -17.17
CA LYS A 9 -39.25 10.85 -15.90
C LYS A 9 -39.00 9.34 -16.07
N GLN A 10 -39.53 8.74 -17.13
CA GLN A 10 -39.28 7.32 -17.43
C GLN A 10 -37.86 7.12 -17.95
N PHE A 11 -37.39 7.99 -18.85
CA PHE A 11 -36.01 7.98 -19.33
C PHE A 11 -35.00 8.23 -18.20
N ASP A 12 -35.27 9.21 -17.33
CA ASP A 12 -34.39 9.51 -16.18
C ASP A 12 -34.30 8.31 -15.22
N ALA A 13 -35.40 7.59 -15.00
CA ALA A 13 -35.43 6.40 -14.14
C ALA A 13 -34.74 5.19 -14.77
N GLU A 14 -34.86 5.00 -16.09
CA GLU A 14 -34.16 3.95 -16.84
C GLU A 14 -32.64 4.21 -16.86
N GLU A 15 -32.20 5.46 -17.04
CA GLU A 15 -30.76 5.82 -16.93
C GLU A 15 -30.21 5.58 -15.51
N GLU A 16 -30.96 5.93 -14.46
CA GLU A 16 -30.56 5.67 -13.07
C GLU A 16 -30.46 4.16 -12.78
N GLU A 17 -31.40 3.34 -13.26
CA GLU A 17 -31.34 1.88 -13.11
C GLU A 17 -30.15 1.26 -13.88
N GLU A 18 -29.86 1.71 -15.10
CA GLU A 18 -28.70 1.25 -15.87
C GLU A 18 -27.37 1.62 -15.22
N GLU A 19 -27.25 2.82 -14.64
CA GLU A 19 -26.06 3.28 -13.93
C GLU A 19 -25.85 2.50 -12.62
N GLU A 20 -26.94 2.20 -11.89
CA GLU A 20 -26.91 1.38 -10.69
C GLU A 20 -26.55 -0.08 -11.00
N GLU A 21 -27.09 -0.66 -12.08
CA GLU A 21 -26.68 -1.98 -12.57
C GLU A 21 -25.21 -2.03 -12.96
N LEU A 22 -24.69 -1.00 -13.63
CA LEU A 22 -23.27 -0.90 -13.99
C LEU A 22 -22.39 -0.83 -12.73
N LEU A 23 -22.79 -0.06 -11.72
CA LEU A 23 -22.13 0.03 -10.41
C LEU A 23 -22.12 -1.32 -9.69
N VAL A 24 -23.24 -2.05 -9.70
CA VAL A 24 -23.34 -3.41 -9.13
C VAL A 24 -22.47 -4.39 -9.92
N LEU A 25 -22.46 -4.32 -11.25
CA LEU A 25 -21.63 -5.17 -12.11
C LEU A 25 -20.14 -4.92 -11.88
N LEU A 26 -19.73 -3.66 -11.71
CA LEU A 26 -18.37 -3.28 -11.34
C LEU A 26 -18.07 -3.78 -9.92
N ALA A 27 -18.93 -3.53 -8.94
CA ALA A 27 -18.70 -3.96 -7.55
C ALA A 27 -18.60 -5.49 -7.42
N THR A 28 -19.39 -6.24 -8.17
CA THR A 28 -19.39 -7.72 -8.18
C THR A 28 -18.23 -8.30 -8.97
N ASN A 29 -17.82 -7.69 -10.09
CA ASN A 29 -16.62 -8.10 -10.84
C ASN A 29 -15.31 -7.69 -10.14
N PHE A 30 -15.36 -6.66 -9.28
CA PHE A 30 -14.27 -6.26 -8.37
C PHE A 30 -14.36 -6.98 -7.02
N MET A 31 -14.77 -8.24 -6.97
CA MET A 31 -14.38 -9.15 -5.88
C MET A 31 -12.85 -9.26 -5.89
N ARG A 32 -12.20 -8.26 -5.29
CA ARG A 32 -10.75 -8.10 -5.28
C ARG A 32 -10.15 -9.38 -4.72
N SER A 33 -9.23 -9.96 -5.48
CA SER A 33 -8.47 -11.13 -5.05
C SER A 33 -7.89 -10.82 -3.67
N LYS A 34 -8.09 -11.73 -2.71
CA LYS A 34 -7.52 -11.56 -1.37
C LYS A 34 -6.01 -11.27 -1.50
N PRO A 35 -5.45 -10.36 -0.68
CA PRO A 35 -4.01 -10.17 -0.62
C PRO A 35 -3.32 -11.53 -0.44
N GLN A 36 -2.25 -11.77 -1.20
CA GLN A 36 -1.50 -13.01 -1.03
C GLN A 36 -0.97 -13.09 0.41
N GLU A 37 -1.06 -14.28 1.01
CA GLU A 37 -0.72 -14.53 2.41
C GLU A 37 0.72 -14.08 2.76
N ILE A 38 1.64 -14.17 1.79
CA ILE A 38 3.03 -13.72 1.94
C ILE A 38 3.14 -12.22 2.27
N PHE A 39 2.23 -11.38 1.77
CA PHE A 39 2.22 -9.95 2.09
C PHE A 39 1.73 -9.68 3.52
N CYS A 40 0.88 -10.54 4.06
CA CYS A 40 0.40 -10.45 5.44
C CYS A 40 1.47 -10.89 6.45
N LYS A 41 2.18 -11.99 6.17
CA LYS A 41 3.24 -12.52 7.06
C LYS A 41 4.46 -11.61 7.21
N ARG A 42 4.66 -10.70 6.25
CA ARG A 42 5.81 -9.77 6.22
C ARG A 42 5.92 -8.88 7.45
N GLU A 43 4.82 -8.56 8.11
CA GLU A 43 4.86 -7.77 9.34
C GLU A 43 5.56 -8.53 10.47
N ASP A 44 5.36 -9.84 10.56
CA ASP A 44 5.94 -10.67 11.62
C ASP A 44 7.31 -11.24 11.24
N GLU A 45 7.48 -11.58 9.96
CA GLU A 45 8.66 -12.27 9.42
C GLU A 45 9.63 -11.35 8.66
N GLY A 46 9.24 -10.11 8.40
CA GLY A 46 9.99 -9.18 7.56
C GLY A 46 11.35 -8.78 8.12
N PHE A 47 12.27 -8.48 7.20
CA PHE A 47 13.66 -8.10 7.46
C PHE A 47 13.77 -6.95 8.48
N GLN A 48 12.88 -5.95 8.38
CA GLN A 48 12.82 -4.80 9.28
C GLN A 48 12.51 -5.19 10.73
N ASN A 49 11.43 -5.94 10.93
CA ASN A 49 10.93 -6.26 12.27
C ASN A 49 11.77 -7.34 12.94
N MET A 50 12.22 -8.36 12.20
CA MET A 50 13.05 -9.43 12.74
C MET A 50 14.46 -8.97 13.07
N LEU A 51 15.13 -8.21 12.18
CA LEU A 51 16.56 -7.97 12.30
C LEU A 51 16.89 -6.55 12.77
N ILE A 52 16.33 -5.54 12.11
CA ILE A 52 16.67 -4.14 12.39
C ILE A 52 16.14 -3.72 13.77
N LYS A 53 14.84 -3.87 14.00
CA LYS A 53 14.20 -3.43 15.26
C LYS A 53 14.60 -4.25 16.48
N ARG A 54 14.78 -5.57 16.33
CA ARG A 54 15.07 -6.45 17.48
C ARG A 54 16.55 -6.53 17.84
N HIS A 55 17.46 -6.46 16.86
CA HIS A 55 18.86 -6.78 17.09
C HIS A 55 19.83 -5.63 16.75
N LEU A 56 19.60 -4.92 15.65
CA LEU A 56 20.58 -3.95 15.15
C LEU A 56 20.48 -2.57 15.81
N LEU A 57 19.27 -2.09 16.12
CA LEU A 57 19.09 -0.77 16.74
C LEU A 57 19.58 -0.69 18.20
N GLN A 58 19.77 -1.83 18.87
CA GLN A 58 20.25 -1.88 20.26
C GLN A 58 21.78 -1.70 20.38
N ASP A 59 22.53 -1.98 19.31
CA ASP A 59 23.99 -1.87 19.30
C ASP A 59 24.48 -1.16 18.02
N GLY A 60 24.88 0.10 18.16
CA GLY A 60 25.40 0.91 17.06
C GLY A 60 26.67 0.36 16.39
N LYS A 61 27.48 -0.47 17.07
CA LYS A 61 28.64 -1.14 16.45
C LYS A 61 28.19 -2.27 15.55
N ILE A 62 27.22 -3.07 16.00
CA ILE A 62 26.63 -4.13 15.17
C ILE A 62 25.89 -3.51 13.99
N PHE A 63 25.11 -2.45 14.23
CA PHE A 63 24.45 -1.68 13.17
C PHE A 63 25.46 -1.21 12.10
N LYS A 64 26.56 -0.57 12.53
CA LYS A 64 27.60 -0.09 11.62
C LYS A 64 28.33 -1.21 10.89
N ARG A 65 28.64 -2.31 11.57
CA ARG A 65 29.22 -3.49 10.92
C ARG A 65 28.26 -4.09 9.91
N PHE A 66 26.96 -4.01 10.21
CA PHE A 66 25.91 -4.52 9.38
C PHE A 66 25.76 -3.64 8.13
N PHE A 67 25.21 -2.44 8.26
CA PHE A 67 24.91 -1.57 7.12
C PHE A 67 26.10 -0.82 6.52
N ARG A 68 27.31 -0.95 7.08
CA ARG A 68 28.48 -0.10 6.76
C ARG A 68 28.26 1.40 7.04
N LEU A 69 27.13 1.76 7.63
CA LEU A 69 26.72 3.10 8.04
C LEU A 69 26.36 3.09 9.52
N ASN A 70 26.66 4.16 10.25
CA ASN A 70 26.07 4.34 11.58
C ASN A 70 24.59 4.75 11.46
N ILE A 71 23.87 4.77 12.59
CA ILE A 71 22.44 5.10 12.62
C ILE A 71 22.16 6.50 12.06
N GLU A 72 22.99 7.48 12.39
CA GLU A 72 22.84 8.86 11.90
C GLU A 72 23.00 8.96 10.38
N GLN A 73 24.01 8.30 9.82
CA GLN A 73 24.27 8.24 8.38
C GLN A 73 23.14 7.51 7.65
N PHE A 74 22.63 6.42 8.23
CA PHE A 74 21.49 5.70 7.67
C PHE A 74 20.25 6.61 7.62
N ASN A 75 19.93 7.28 8.72
CA ASN A 75 18.79 8.20 8.79
C ASN A 75 18.96 9.41 7.87
N PHE A 76 20.18 9.92 7.73
CA PHE A 76 20.50 10.99 6.79
C PHE A 76 20.21 10.56 5.35
N VAL A 77 20.71 9.40 4.92
CA VAL A 77 20.44 8.87 3.57
C VAL A 77 18.95 8.63 3.39
N LEU A 78 18.28 8.03 4.39
CA LEU A 78 16.85 7.80 4.34
C LEU A 78 16.08 9.10 4.12
N GLY A 79 16.41 10.17 4.86
CA GLY A 79 15.75 11.47 4.70
C GLY A 79 15.94 12.13 3.33
N LEU A 80 17.01 11.78 2.59
CA LEU A 80 17.23 12.28 1.23
C LEU A 80 16.36 11.58 0.19
N ILE A 81 16.06 10.29 0.38
CA ILE A 81 15.41 9.44 -0.65
C ILE A 81 14.02 8.95 -0.25
N GLU A 82 13.56 9.28 0.97
CA GLU A 82 12.34 8.71 1.54
C GLU A 82 11.14 8.91 0.62
N SER A 83 10.95 10.14 0.11
CA SER A 83 9.85 10.49 -0.80
C SER A 83 9.84 9.63 -2.05
N ASP A 84 11.03 9.36 -2.60
CA ASP A 84 11.20 8.72 -3.89
C ASP A 84 10.98 7.21 -3.80
N ILE A 85 11.35 6.62 -2.66
CA ILE A 85 11.20 5.18 -2.43
C ILE A 85 9.89 4.83 -1.72
N LYS A 86 9.13 5.80 -1.19
CA LYS A 86 7.85 5.57 -0.55
C LYS A 86 6.82 5.07 -1.57
N LYS A 87 6.06 4.05 -1.17
CA LYS A 87 4.92 3.54 -1.95
C LYS A 87 3.67 3.67 -1.10
N HIS A 88 2.59 4.14 -1.71
CA HIS A 88 1.28 4.17 -1.09
C HIS A 88 0.67 2.77 -1.08
N SER A 89 -0.21 2.52 -0.11
CA SER A 89 -1.03 1.31 -0.10
C SER A 89 -1.97 1.31 -1.30
N CYS A 90 -2.30 0.11 -1.77
CA CYS A 90 -3.29 -0.08 -2.82
C CYS A 90 -4.11 -1.34 -2.52
N GLY A 91 -5.20 -1.56 -3.27
CA GLY A 91 -6.10 -2.69 -3.03
C GLY A 91 -5.44 -4.07 -3.07
N LEU A 92 -4.29 -4.24 -3.74
CA LEU A 92 -3.52 -5.49 -3.73
C LEU A 92 -2.48 -5.57 -2.60
N ILE A 93 -1.97 -4.42 -2.17
CA ILE A 93 -0.88 -4.31 -1.20
C ILE A 93 -1.30 -3.27 -0.17
N GLU A 94 -2.01 -3.74 0.85
CA GLU A 94 -2.49 -2.89 1.95
C GLU A 94 -1.32 -2.31 2.76
N LYS A 95 -0.26 -3.10 2.94
CA LYS A 95 0.95 -2.73 3.70
C LYS A 95 2.19 -2.76 2.80
N PRO A 96 2.48 -1.70 2.04
CA PRO A 96 3.69 -1.64 1.21
C PRO A 96 4.98 -1.66 2.04
N ILE A 97 6.09 -2.08 1.44
CA ILE A 97 7.40 -2.04 2.10
C ILE A 97 7.74 -0.59 2.42
N ASN A 98 8.02 -0.32 3.70
CA ASN A 98 8.30 1.03 4.16
C ASN A 98 9.69 1.48 3.65
N PRO A 99 9.95 2.81 3.57
CA PRO A 99 11.22 3.34 3.08
C PRO A 99 12.44 2.82 3.84
N GLU A 100 12.35 2.74 5.17
CA GLU A 100 13.45 2.29 6.05
C GLU A 100 13.87 0.84 5.71
N GLU A 101 12.90 -0.04 5.50
CA GLU A 101 13.09 -1.44 5.13
C GLU A 101 13.62 -1.59 3.71
N LYS A 102 13.14 -0.77 2.77
CA LYS A 102 13.71 -0.74 1.42
C LYS A 102 15.18 -0.36 1.44
N LEU A 103 15.54 0.68 2.20
CA LEU A 103 16.93 1.09 2.35
C LEU A 103 17.75 -0.01 3.03
N GLY A 104 17.22 -0.60 4.10
CA GLY A 104 17.85 -1.71 4.82
C GLY A 104 18.13 -2.93 3.93
N ILE A 105 17.17 -3.33 3.11
CA ILE A 105 17.33 -4.40 2.12
C ILE A 105 18.34 -4.00 1.05
N THR A 106 18.29 -2.77 0.53
CA THR A 106 19.17 -2.31 -0.56
C THR A 106 20.64 -2.26 -0.16
N LEU A 107 20.93 -1.93 1.10
CA LEU A 107 22.29 -1.90 1.62
C LEU A 107 22.87 -3.31 1.89
N ARG A 108 22.12 -4.38 1.60
CA ARG A 108 22.44 -5.78 1.91
C ARG A 108 22.34 -6.71 0.74
#